data_AF-A0A286X7D0-F1
#
_entry.id   AF-A0A286X7D0-F1
#
_cell.length_a   1.000
_cell.length_b   1.000
_cell.length_c   1.000
_cell.angle_alpha   90.00
_cell.angle_beta   90.00
_cell.angle_gamma   90.00
#
_symmetry.space_group_name_H-M   'P 1'
#
loop_
_entity.id
_entity.type
_entity.pdbx_description
1 polymer ?
#
loop_
_entity_poly.entity_id
_entity_poly.type
_entity_poly.pdbx_seq_one_letter_code
_entity_poly.pdbx_strand_id
1 'polypeptide(L)'
;MATAAAPRRFCRCACFCSENLYVARYGLHLRFRDERQLRQDYGSILRSRGCVNPEDFQQLLVELEQEVVRRRRLGQESAARKALIASSYCPARPDLYSTLQDAALAPEFLAAVKYSTSPGADLLGLLQRLEIVSGAAA
;
A
#
# COMPACT_ATOMS: atom_id res chain seq x y z
N MET A 1 11.13 -2.96 -27.21
CA MET A 1 10.24 -1.85 -26.81
C MET A 1 9.16 -2.41 -25.90
N ALA A 2 9.17 -2.05 -24.61
CA ALA A 2 8.10 -2.44 -23.70
C ALA A 2 6.81 -1.73 -24.14
N THR A 3 5.86 -2.48 -24.70
CA THR A 3 4.50 -2.00 -24.93
C THR A 3 3.97 -1.43 -23.62
N ALA A 4 3.57 -0.16 -23.62
CA ALA A 4 3.00 0.50 -22.45
C ALA A 4 1.79 -0.32 -21.96
N ALA A 5 1.99 -1.11 -20.91
CA ALA A 5 0.93 -1.88 -20.29
C ALA A 5 -0.17 -0.90 -19.87
N ALA A 6 -1.43 -1.26 -20.13
CA ALA A 6 -2.59 -0.47 -19.73
C ALA A 6 -2.44 -0.03 -18.25
N PRO A 7 -2.77 1.23 -17.91
CA PRO A 7 -2.52 1.75 -16.57
C PRO A 7 -3.22 0.86 -15.55
N ARG A 8 -2.42 0.17 -14.73
CA ARG A 8 -2.94 -0.69 -13.66
C ARG A 8 -3.76 0.17 -12.73
N ARG A 9 -5.05 -0.11 -12.61
CA ARG A 9 -5.93 0.57 -11.66
C ARG A 9 -5.45 0.21 -10.25
N PHE A 10 -5.00 1.21 -9.49
CA PHE A 10 -4.75 1.03 -8.07
C PHE A 10 -6.10 0.90 -7.36
N CYS A 11 -6.44 -0.32 -6.99
CA CYS A 11 -7.61 -0.60 -6.17
C CYS A 11 -7.22 -0.51 -4.69
N ARG A 12 -8.09 0.11 -3.89
CA ARG A 12 -7.96 0.15 -2.44
C ARG A 12 -9.32 -0.17 -1.84
N CYS A 13 -9.33 -0.94 -0.75
CA CYS A 13 -10.54 -1.11 0.04
C CYS A 13 -11.07 0.25 0.49
N ALA A 14 -12.38 0.48 0.35
CA ALA A 14 -13.03 1.66 0.89
C ALA A 14 -12.78 1.79 2.41
N CYS A 15 -12.71 0.66 3.12
CA CYS A 15 -12.44 0.57 4.55
C CYS A 15 -11.13 1.25 4.99
N PHE A 16 -10.10 1.29 4.14
CA PHE A 16 -8.82 1.92 4.50
C PHE A 16 -8.97 3.37 4.94
N CYS A 17 -9.95 4.09 4.37
CA CYS A 17 -10.13 5.51 4.66
C CYS A 17 -10.74 5.78 6.03
N SER A 18 -11.56 4.87 6.56
CA SER A 18 -12.39 5.13 7.75
C SER A 18 -12.11 4.17 8.90
N GLU A 19 -11.51 3.02 8.63
CA GLU A 19 -11.24 1.98 9.62
C GLU A 19 -9.80 2.08 10.14
N ASN A 20 -9.62 1.61 11.37
CA ASN A 20 -8.32 1.46 12.00
C ASN A 20 -7.51 2.78 12.01
N LEU A 21 -8.17 3.88 12.37
CA LEU A 21 -7.53 5.19 12.56
C LEU A 21 -6.92 5.21 13.96
N TYR A 22 -5.59 5.31 14.04
CA TYR A 22 -4.89 5.37 15.32
C TYR A 22 -4.87 6.80 15.86
N VAL A 23 -5.32 6.96 17.10
CA VAL A 23 -5.36 8.22 17.83
C VAL A 23 -4.39 8.12 19.01
N ALA A 24 -3.19 8.66 18.81
CA ALA A 24 -2.08 8.50 19.74
C ALA A 24 -2.38 9.05 21.14
N ARG A 25 -3.02 10.23 21.22
CA ARG A 25 -3.39 10.89 22.49
C ARG A 25 -4.26 10.02 23.41
N TYR A 26 -4.98 9.06 22.86
CA TYR A 26 -5.84 8.14 23.61
C TYR A 26 -5.43 6.67 23.44
N GLY A 27 -4.30 6.37 22.76
CA GLY A 27 -3.83 5.00 22.53
C GLY A 27 -4.91 4.09 21.93
N LEU A 28 -5.68 4.60 20.96
CA LEU A 28 -6.91 3.99 20.48
C LEU A 28 -6.95 3.85 18.97
N HIS A 29 -7.46 2.71 18.50
CA HIS A 29 -7.83 2.53 17.10
C HIS A 29 -9.35 2.69 16.96
N LEU A 30 -9.76 3.58 16.07
CA LEU A 30 -11.16 3.96 15.88
C LEU A 30 -11.60 3.72 14.43
N ARG A 31 -12.89 3.47 14.29
CA ARG A 31 -13.62 3.73 13.04
C ARG A 31 -14.19 5.13 13.09
N PHE A 32 -14.03 5.89 12.01
CA PHE A 32 -14.61 7.23 11.88
C PHE A 32 -15.39 7.39 10.58
N ARG A 33 -16.69 7.66 10.72
CA ARG A 33 -17.59 8.02 9.61
C ARG A 33 -18.05 9.46 9.70
N ASP A 34 -18.51 9.83 10.89
CA ASP A 34 -18.98 11.16 11.25
C ASP A 34 -18.92 11.34 12.76
N GLU A 35 -19.14 12.57 13.21
CA GLU A 35 -19.16 12.92 14.63
C GLU A 35 -20.20 12.15 15.42
N ARG A 36 -21.40 11.92 14.86
CA ARG A 36 -22.50 11.24 15.55
C ARG A 36 -22.08 9.82 15.90
N GLN A 37 -21.52 9.09 14.94
CA GLN A 37 -20.98 7.75 15.13
C GLN A 37 -19.85 7.73 16.16
N LEU A 38 -18.94 8.71 16.12
CA LEU A 38 -17.84 8.80 17.09
C LEU A 38 -18.37 8.97 18.53
N ARG A 39 -19.35 9.86 18.72
CA ARG A 39 -19.97 10.10 20.03
C ARG A 39 -20.69 8.86 20.55
N GLN A 40 -21.44 8.18 19.67
CA GLN A 40 -22.23 7.02 20.01
C GLN A 40 -21.36 5.79 20.32
N ASP A 41 -20.42 5.46 19.45
CA ASP A 41 -19.64 4.21 19.54
C ASP A 41 -18.48 4.33 20.54
N TYR A 42 -17.87 5.52 20.66
CA TYR A 42 -16.62 5.70 21.39
C TYR A 42 -16.67 6.75 22.50
N GLY A 43 -17.80 7.44 22.71
CA GLY A 43 -17.88 8.54 23.68
C GLY A 43 -17.50 8.14 25.11
N SER A 44 -17.94 6.98 25.60
CA SER A 44 -17.61 6.50 26.95
C SER A 44 -16.13 6.16 27.09
N ILE A 45 -15.56 5.44 26.13
CA ILE A 45 -14.17 5.01 26.16
C ILE A 45 -13.20 6.20 25.96
N LEU A 46 -13.56 7.17 25.11
CA LEU A 46 -12.81 8.41 24.95
C LEU A 46 -12.79 9.22 26.25
N ARG A 47 -13.94 9.38 26.93
CA ARG A 47 -14.00 10.02 28.24
C ARG A 47 -13.14 9.31 29.28
N SER A 48 -13.20 7.98 29.33
CA SER A 48 -12.37 7.18 30.25
C SER A 48 -10.86 7.32 30.00
N ARG A 49 -10.48 7.75 28.80
CA ARG A 49 -9.09 7.98 28.38
C ARG A 49 -8.70 9.47 28.35
N GLY A 50 -9.50 10.36 28.95
CA GLY A 50 -9.15 11.77 29.15
C GLY A 50 -9.76 12.74 28.15
N CYS A 51 -10.58 12.31 27.19
CA CYS A 51 -11.34 13.21 26.31
C CYS A 51 -12.61 13.72 27.04
N VAL A 52 -12.43 14.58 28.05
CA VAL A 52 -13.53 15.01 28.93
C VAL A 52 -14.13 16.34 28.49
N ASN A 53 -13.31 17.21 27.92
CA ASN A 53 -13.70 18.59 27.62
C ASN A 53 -14.16 18.74 26.17
N PRO A 54 -15.05 19.69 25.86
CA PRO A 54 -15.49 19.96 24.48
C PRO A 54 -14.33 20.25 23.52
N GLU A 55 -13.31 20.96 23.97
CA GLU A 55 -12.13 21.34 23.19
C GLU A 55 -11.31 20.11 22.78
N ASP A 56 -11.13 19.15 23.70
CA ASP A 56 -10.42 17.89 23.44
C ASP A 56 -11.14 17.05 22.39
N PHE A 57 -12.48 17.04 22.46
CA PHE A 57 -13.31 16.32 21.51
C PHE A 57 -13.29 16.99 20.14
N GLN A 58 -13.35 18.32 20.09
CA GLN A 58 -13.24 19.07 18.84
C GLN A 58 -11.89 18.85 18.17
N GLN A 59 -10.81 18.86 18.94
CA GLN A 59 -9.47 18.57 18.43
C GLN A 59 -9.38 17.14 17.88
N LEU A 60 -9.96 16.15 18.55
CA LEU A 60 -10.04 14.78 18.07
C LEU A 60 -10.79 14.68 16.74
N LEU A 61 -11.92 15.36 16.60
CA LEU A 61 -12.69 15.36 15.35
C LEU A 61 -11.85 15.88 14.18
N VAL A 62 -11.16 17.01 14.37
CA VAL A 62 -10.28 17.61 13.36
C VAL A 62 -9.17 16.63 12.97
N GLU A 63 -8.53 15.96 13.94
CA GLU A 63 -7.49 14.97 13.67
C GLU A 63 -7.99 13.79 12.83
N LEU A 64 -9.17 13.27 13.16
CA LEU A 64 -9.77 12.14 12.42
C LEU A 64 -10.16 12.56 11.01
N GLU A 65 -10.79 13.72 10.83
CA GLU A 65 -11.14 14.24 9.51
C GLU A 65 -9.91 14.45 8.63
N GLN A 66 -8.85 15.04 9.18
CA GLN A 66 -7.58 15.22 8.49
C GLN A 66 -6.97 13.89 8.07
N GLU A 67 -6.97 12.88 8.95
CA GLU A 67 -6.45 11.55 8.63
C GLU A 67 -7.26 10.85 7.54
N VAL A 68 -8.59 10.95 7.56
CA VAL A 68 -9.45 10.41 6.49
C VAL A 68 -9.11 11.08 5.16
N VAL A 69 -9.01 12.41 5.14
CA VAL A 69 -8.66 13.17 3.93
C VAL A 69 -7.28 12.78 3.42
N ARG A 70 -6.28 12.71 4.31
CA ARG A 70 -4.92 12.27 3.96
C ARG A 70 -4.94 10.88 3.33
N ARG A 71 -5.58 9.90 3.98
CA ARG A 71 -5.70 8.54 3.47
C ARG A 71 -6.38 8.49 2.10
N ARG A 72 -7.43 9.30 1.86
CA ARG A 72 -8.09 9.39 0.56
C ARG A 72 -7.12 9.85 -0.54
N ARG A 73 -6.26 10.83 -0.27
CA ARG A 73 -5.31 11.42 -1.22
C ARG A 73 -4.06 10.58 -1.48
N LEU A 74 -3.68 9.67 -0.58
CA LEU A 74 -2.45 8.86 -0.70
C LEU A 74 -2.24 8.20 -2.07
N GLY A 75 -3.29 7.67 -2.70
CA GLY A 75 -3.18 7.03 -4.01
C GLY A 75 -2.76 8.02 -5.11
N GLN A 76 -3.42 9.18 -5.17
CA GLN A 76 -3.12 10.24 -6.13
C GLN A 76 -1.74 10.85 -5.88
N GLU A 77 -1.40 11.12 -4.62
CA GLU A 77 -0.09 11.65 -4.23
C GLU A 77 1.04 10.68 -4.54
N SER A 78 0.82 9.37 -4.32
CA SER A 78 1.79 8.33 -4.68
C SER A 78 2.01 8.27 -6.19
N ALA A 79 0.93 8.33 -6.99
CA ALA A 79 1.02 8.33 -8.44
C ALA A 79 1.76 9.58 -8.96
N ALA A 80 1.43 10.76 -8.45
CA ALA A 80 2.09 12.01 -8.81
C ALA A 80 3.60 11.98 -8.47
N ARG A 81 3.95 11.49 -7.27
CA ARG A 81 5.35 11.36 -6.85
C ARG A 81 6.13 10.37 -7.72
N LYS A 82 5.53 9.23 -8.05
CA LYS A 82 6.14 8.24 -8.95
C LYS A 82 6.36 8.82 -10.35
N ALA A 83 5.40 9.55 -10.89
CA ALA A 83 5.52 10.20 -12.19
C ALA A 83 6.65 11.24 -12.20
N LEU A 84 6.76 12.07 -11.15
CA LEU A 84 7.82 13.07 -11.01
C LEU A 84 9.21 12.44 -10.91
N ILE A 85 9.36 11.36 -10.13
CA ILE A 85 10.62 10.63 -10.04
C ILE A 85 10.95 10.02 -11.39
N ALA A 86 10.00 9.33 -12.02
CA ALA A 86 10.22 8.69 -13.31
C ALA A 86 10.62 9.67 -14.44
N SER A 87 10.16 10.92 -14.38
CA SER A 87 10.49 11.92 -15.41
C SER A 87 11.89 12.51 -15.29
N SER A 88 12.56 12.36 -14.14
CA SER A 88 13.84 13.03 -13.84
C SER A 88 14.92 12.09 -13.31
N TYR A 89 14.57 10.84 -12.98
CA TYR A 89 15.50 9.87 -12.43
C TYR A 89 16.50 9.39 -13.47
N CYS A 90 17.78 9.63 -13.20
CA CYS A 90 18.90 9.05 -13.91
C CYS A 90 19.62 8.04 -12.98
N PRO A 91 19.74 6.76 -13.37
CA PRO A 91 20.53 5.79 -12.61
C PRO A 91 21.98 6.26 -12.48
N ALA A 92 22.55 6.19 -11.28
CA ALA A 92 23.94 6.60 -11.04
C ALA A 92 24.98 5.71 -11.78
N ARG A 93 24.61 4.46 -12.06
CA ARG A 93 25.42 3.46 -12.77
C ARG A 93 24.59 2.82 -13.88
N PRO A 94 24.34 3.54 -14.99
CA PRO A 94 23.49 3.05 -16.07
C PRO A 94 24.07 1.79 -16.75
N ASP A 95 25.38 1.60 -16.66
CA ASP A 95 26.14 0.43 -17.12
C ASP A 95 25.74 -0.89 -16.43
N LEU A 96 25.36 -0.83 -15.16
CA LEU A 96 24.87 -2.01 -14.44
C LEU A 96 23.49 -2.43 -14.91
N TYR A 97 22.62 -1.45 -15.21
CA TYR A 97 21.24 -1.72 -15.63
C TYR A 97 21.15 -2.11 -17.12
N SER A 98 22.08 -1.66 -17.96
CA SER A 98 22.10 -2.04 -19.38
C SER A 98 22.56 -3.49 -19.59
N THR A 99 23.41 -4.00 -18.70
CA THR A 99 23.95 -5.37 -18.73
C THR A 99 23.05 -6.40 -18.04
N LEU A 100 22.22 -5.97 -17.07
CA LEU A 100 21.14 -6.78 -16.47
C LEU A 100 19.96 -6.96 -17.45
N GLN A 101 20.22 -7.68 -18.54
CA GLN A 101 19.19 -8.16 -19.47
C GLN A 101 18.61 -9.50 -18.97
N ASP A 102 17.51 -9.95 -19.56
CA ASP A 102 16.91 -11.26 -19.23
C ASP A 102 17.94 -12.40 -19.30
N ALA A 103 18.94 -12.31 -20.18
CA ALA A 103 20.03 -13.29 -20.29
C ALA A 103 20.93 -13.39 -19.04
N ALA A 104 20.95 -12.37 -18.18
CA ALA A 104 21.68 -12.37 -16.92
C ALA A 104 20.85 -12.95 -15.76
N LEU A 105 19.56 -13.22 -15.98
CA LEU A 105 18.67 -13.81 -14.99
C LEU A 105 18.68 -15.33 -15.09
N ALA A 106 18.49 -16.00 -13.95
CA ALA A 106 18.40 -17.45 -13.89
C ALA A 106 17.22 -17.95 -14.76
N PRO A 107 17.40 -18.99 -15.59
CA PRO A 107 16.33 -19.51 -16.45
C PRO A 107 15.06 -19.88 -15.68
N GLU A 108 15.21 -20.38 -14.46
CA GLU A 108 14.12 -20.76 -13.55
C GLU A 108 13.32 -19.52 -13.12
N PHE A 109 14.01 -18.41 -12.84
CA PHE A 109 13.37 -17.13 -12.51
C PHE A 109 12.54 -16.63 -13.70
N LEU A 110 13.11 -16.64 -14.91
CA LEU A 110 12.38 -16.26 -16.13
C LEU A 110 11.15 -17.15 -16.36
N ALA A 111 11.27 -18.46 -16.13
CA ALA A 111 10.17 -19.40 -16.25
C ALA A 111 9.04 -19.12 -15.23
N ALA A 112 9.40 -18.79 -13.98
CA ALA A 112 8.44 -18.41 -12.94
C ALA A 112 7.73 -17.09 -13.26
N VAL A 113 8.46 -16.08 -13.75
CA VAL A 113 7.87 -14.81 -14.20
C VAL A 113 6.91 -15.03 -15.36
N LYS A 114 7.32 -15.79 -16.38
CA LYS A 114 6.48 -16.11 -17.54
C LYS A 114 5.19 -16.82 -17.11
N TYR A 115 5.30 -17.82 -16.23
CA TYR A 115 4.14 -18.52 -15.69
C TYR A 115 3.21 -17.56 -14.92
N SER A 116 3.76 -16.71 -14.05
CA SER A 116 2.97 -15.75 -13.26
C SER A 116 2.15 -14.77 -14.09
N THR A 117 2.57 -14.50 -15.33
CA THR A 117 1.84 -13.64 -16.27
C THR A 117 0.85 -14.40 -17.17
N SER A 118 0.83 -15.73 -17.11
CA SER A 118 -0.02 -16.56 -17.97
C SER A 118 -1.47 -16.65 -17.45
N PRO A 119 -2.46 -16.77 -18.36
CA PRO A 119 -3.83 -17.07 -17.97
C PRO A 119 -3.89 -18.43 -17.25
N GLY A 120 -4.51 -18.46 -16.06
CA GLY A 120 -4.61 -19.69 -15.25
C GLY A 120 -3.41 -19.97 -14.36
N ALA A 121 -2.49 -19.02 -14.19
CA ALA A 121 -1.46 -19.10 -13.16
C ALA A 121 -2.09 -19.24 -11.76
N ASP A 122 -1.64 -20.22 -11.00
CA ASP A 122 -2.09 -20.46 -9.63
C ASP A 122 -0.92 -20.62 -8.65
N LEU A 123 -1.24 -20.70 -7.36
CA LEU A 123 -0.24 -20.79 -6.30
C LEU A 123 0.60 -22.07 -6.43
N LEU A 124 -0.03 -23.21 -6.72
CA LEU A 124 0.64 -24.50 -6.76
C LEU A 124 1.64 -24.58 -7.91
N GLY A 125 1.23 -24.16 -9.11
CA GLY A 125 2.09 -24.14 -10.28
C GLY A 125 3.22 -23.11 -10.18
N LEU A 126 3.05 -22.05 -9.40
CA LEU A 126 4.14 -21.11 -9.10
C LEU A 126 5.14 -21.74 -8.12
N LEU A 127 4.67 -22.37 -7.04
CA LEU A 127 5.54 -23.01 -6.05
C LEU A 127 6.43 -24.10 -6.67
N GLN A 128 5.86 -24.94 -7.54
CA GLN A 128 6.64 -25.97 -8.27
C GLN A 128 7.80 -25.38 -9.08
N ARG A 129 7.65 -24.16 -9.61
CA ARG A 129 8.70 -23.49 -10.40
C ARG A 129 9.75 -22.80 -9.54
N LEU A 130 9.39 -22.41 -8.31
CA LEU A 130 10.29 -21.80 -7.33
C LEU A 130 11.09 -22.84 -6.55
N GLU A 131 10.52 -24.02 -6.29
CA GLU A 131 11.22 -25.13 -5.63
C GLU A 131 12.38 -25.68 -6.48
N ILE A 132 12.28 -25.61 -7.82
CA ILE A 132 13.37 -25.94 -8.75
C ILE A 132 14.59 -25.00 -8.53
N VAL A 133 14.38 -23.75 -8.10
CA VAL A 133 15.45 -22.79 -7.79
C VAL A 133 16.25 -23.20 -6.54
N SER A 134 15.64 -23.99 -5.64
CA SER A 134 16.27 -24.42 -4.38
C SER A 134 17.05 -25.73 -4.51
N GLY A 135 16.87 -26.48 -5.61
CA GLY A 135 17.47 -27.80 -5.82
C GLY A 135 18.66 -27.85 -6.79
N ALA A 136 18.99 -26.75 -7.47
CA ALA A 136 20.02 -26.70 -8.51
C ALA A 136 21.32 -25.98 -8.08
N ALA A 137 21.65 -26.00 -6.78
CA ALA A 137 22.97 -25.63 -6.27
C ALA A 137 23.79 -26.90 -6.00
N ALA A 138 24.36 -27.48 -7.05
CA ALA A 138 25.46 -28.46 -7.00
C ALA A 138 26.32 -28.32 -8.26
#